data_AF-A0A6P1DWV6-F1
#
_entry.id   AF-A0A6P1DWV6-F1
#
_cell.length_a   1.000
_cell.length_b   1.000
_cell.length_c   1.000
_cell.angle_alpha   90.00
_cell.angle_beta   90.00
_cell.angle_gamma   90.00
#
_symmetry.space_group_name_H-M   'P 1'
#
loop_
_entity.id
_entity.type
_entity.pdbx_description
1 polymer ?
#
loop_
_entity_poly.entity_id
_entity_poly.type
_entity_poly.pdbx_seq_one_letter_code
_entity_poly.pdbx_strand_id
1 'polypeptide(L)'
;MLKLELRSGRRLFAPAPAALLVGLLAGASAALATPWSNISSPSKGLTEVIGGPANGCIGGAETLSKTGPGYVSVRRYRNRYYGHPDLLSFIQDLGWAQQRSSGGLVMIGDLSQPRGGRMSSSHRSHQNGLDVDIWMTLVSSPAEASRLMDHRSDPQTMVAPGGRSVSGHWGTAQRTLIETAARHPRVDRIFVNPAIKRDLCQTAQGDRLWLRKIRPWQGHAAHFHVRLTCPPDSPQCSPQSPVPAGDGCGSELAWWFSDEARSPKKGSSKPTHASRPATPAACSAVLQAQARKPSSYAGDLLNHADGLLSGASGFIRRFPGNLIPDGFASRFDF
;
A
#
# COMPACT_ATOMS: atom_id res chain seq x y z
N MET A 1 -74.75 66.95 -26.25
CA MET A 1 -73.66 66.50 -25.35
C MET A 1 -72.66 65.70 -26.19
N LEU A 2 -71.75 66.37 -26.89
CA LEU A 2 -70.33 66.63 -26.56
C LEU A 2 -69.43 65.37 -26.58
N LYS A 3 -68.52 65.35 -27.57
CA LYS A 3 -67.41 64.41 -27.80
C LYS A 3 -66.49 64.27 -26.58
N LEU A 4 -65.82 63.11 -26.43
CA LEU A 4 -64.40 63.06 -26.07
C LEU A 4 -63.79 61.67 -26.43
N GLU A 5 -62.79 61.68 -27.30
CA GLU A 5 -61.82 60.58 -27.45
C GLU A 5 -60.89 60.53 -26.24
N LEU A 6 -60.45 59.32 -25.84
CA LEU A 6 -59.30 59.13 -24.97
C LEU A 6 -58.47 57.93 -25.45
N ARG A 7 -57.29 58.25 -26.00
CA ARG A 7 -56.15 57.35 -26.21
C ARG A 7 -55.61 56.87 -24.86
N SER A 8 -55.21 55.60 -24.74
CA SER A 8 -54.29 55.19 -23.67
C SER A 8 -53.41 53.99 -24.06
N GLY A 9 -52.14 54.31 -24.31
CA GLY A 9 -50.92 53.59 -23.90
C GLY A 9 -50.82 52.07 -24.02
N ARG A 10 -50.16 51.60 -25.08
CA ARG A 10 -49.41 50.33 -25.07
C ARG A 10 -48.19 50.49 -24.15
N ARG A 11 -48.15 49.80 -23.01
CA ARG A 11 -46.92 49.58 -22.23
C ARG A 11 -46.26 48.30 -22.71
N LEU A 12 -45.10 48.44 -23.35
CA LEU A 12 -44.18 47.34 -23.68
C LEU A 12 -43.55 46.84 -22.37
N PHE A 13 -43.85 45.61 -21.97
CA PHE A 13 -43.11 44.90 -20.93
C PHE A 13 -41.91 44.21 -21.59
N ALA A 14 -40.70 44.65 -21.28
CA ALA A 14 -39.47 43.93 -21.60
C ALA A 14 -39.30 42.74 -20.62
N PRO A 15 -38.95 41.53 -21.09
CA PRO A 15 -38.64 40.42 -20.20
C PRO A 15 -37.22 40.58 -19.64
N ALA A 16 -37.08 40.57 -18.32
CA ALA A 16 -35.78 40.47 -17.65
C ALA A 16 -35.17 39.07 -17.88
N PRO A 17 -33.85 38.93 -18.11
CA PRO A 17 -33.23 37.63 -18.27
C PRO A 17 -33.08 36.97 -16.89
N ALA A 18 -33.73 35.81 -16.72
CA ALA A 18 -33.51 34.95 -15.58
C ALA A 18 -32.11 34.33 -15.68
N ALA A 19 -31.16 34.85 -14.89
CA ALA A 19 -29.84 34.27 -14.76
C ALA A 19 -29.95 32.91 -14.03
N LEU A 20 -29.80 31.82 -14.79
CA LEU A 20 -29.76 30.46 -14.27
C LEU A 20 -28.39 30.21 -13.62
N LEU A 21 -28.31 30.39 -12.30
CA LEU A 21 -27.15 30.01 -11.49
C LEU A 21 -27.07 28.48 -11.43
N VAL A 22 -26.32 27.87 -12.34
CA VAL A 22 -25.90 26.47 -12.24
C VAL A 22 -24.82 26.38 -11.17
N GLY A 23 -25.22 26.07 -9.94
CA GLY A 23 -24.30 25.78 -8.85
C GLY A 23 -23.53 24.49 -9.13
N LEU A 24 -22.25 24.61 -9.48
CA LEU A 24 -21.29 23.50 -9.48
C LEU A 24 -21.11 23.01 -8.04
N LEU A 25 -21.80 21.93 -7.67
CA LEU A 25 -21.47 21.14 -6.48
C LEU A 25 -20.23 20.30 -6.79
N ALA A 26 -19.05 20.92 -6.68
CA ALA A 26 -17.79 20.19 -6.59
C ALA A 26 -17.75 19.46 -5.24
N GLY A 27 -18.17 18.19 -5.23
CA GLY A 27 -18.08 17.32 -4.06
C GLY A 27 -16.62 16.96 -3.76
N ALA A 28 -15.90 17.85 -3.07
CA ALA A 28 -14.64 17.50 -2.43
C ALA A 28 -14.94 16.46 -1.34
N SER A 29 -14.48 15.22 -1.52
CA SER A 29 -14.51 14.23 -0.45
C SER A 29 -13.60 14.70 0.67
N ALA A 30 -14.16 15.34 1.69
CA ALA A 30 -13.43 15.71 2.89
C ALA A 30 -12.94 14.41 3.55
N ALA A 31 -11.61 14.22 3.59
CA ALA A 31 -10.99 13.18 4.40
C ALA A 31 -11.46 13.38 5.85
N LEU A 32 -12.24 12.43 6.38
CA LEU A 32 -12.69 12.51 7.77
C LEU A 32 -11.46 12.35 8.67
N ALA A 33 -11.09 13.42 9.38
CA ALA A 33 -9.99 13.39 10.33
C ALA A 33 -10.24 12.27 11.36
N THR A 34 -9.25 11.41 11.56
CA THR A 34 -9.27 10.39 12.61
C THR A 34 -8.14 10.68 13.58
N PRO A 35 -8.27 10.37 14.88
CA PRO A 35 -7.17 10.54 15.83
C PRO A 35 -5.89 9.81 15.41
N TRP A 36 -6.05 8.65 14.75
CA TRP A 36 -4.95 7.83 14.24
C TRP A 36 -4.09 8.55 13.20
N SER A 37 -4.73 9.32 12.32
CA SER A 37 -4.05 10.06 11.25
C SER A 37 -3.24 11.27 11.74
N ASN A 38 -3.43 11.69 13.00
CA ASN A 38 -2.64 12.74 13.64
C ASN A 38 -1.40 12.20 14.36
N ILE A 39 -1.27 10.87 14.50
CA ILE A 39 -0.11 10.26 15.14
C ILE A 39 1.04 10.14 14.16
N SER A 40 2.20 10.67 14.55
CA SER A 40 3.41 10.69 13.70
C SER A 40 4.41 9.56 14.00
N SER A 41 4.28 8.88 15.15
CA SER A 41 5.27 7.90 15.63
C SER A 41 4.65 6.64 16.25
N PRO A 42 5.33 5.48 16.17
CA PRO A 42 4.87 4.25 16.82
C PRO A 42 4.73 4.42 18.33
N SER A 43 3.87 3.61 18.94
CA SER A 43 3.85 3.50 20.40
C SER A 43 5.11 2.82 20.92
N LYS A 44 5.52 3.14 22.15
CA LYS A 44 6.54 2.38 22.88
C LYS A 44 5.97 1.02 23.28
N GLY A 45 6.82 0.00 23.36
CA GLY A 45 6.45 -1.35 23.81
C GLY A 45 6.81 -2.42 22.79
N LEU A 46 6.34 -3.64 23.06
CA LEU A 46 6.41 -4.77 22.14
C LEU A 46 5.46 -4.56 20.96
N THR A 47 5.79 -5.18 19.82
CA THR A 47 4.87 -5.20 18.69
C THR A 47 3.68 -6.09 19.02
N GLU A 48 2.47 -5.57 18.83
CA GLU A 48 1.23 -6.34 19.04
C GLU A 48 0.19 -5.95 18.00
N VAL A 49 -0.34 -6.95 17.28
CA VAL A 49 -1.44 -6.79 16.34
C VAL A 49 -2.77 -6.97 17.06
N ILE A 50 -3.65 -5.97 16.98
CA ILE A 50 -4.94 -5.98 17.67
C ILE A 50 -6.08 -5.83 16.66
N GLY A 51 -7.06 -6.70 16.76
CA GLY A 51 -8.27 -6.67 15.93
C GLY A 51 -8.05 -7.12 14.49
N GLY A 52 -9.00 -6.76 13.63
CA GLY A 52 -9.00 -7.14 12.23
C GLY A 52 -8.40 -6.06 11.32
N PRO A 53 -8.15 -6.36 10.05
CA PRO A 53 -7.49 -5.45 9.11
C PRO A 53 -8.24 -4.13 8.88
N ALA A 54 -9.57 -4.13 9.07
CA ALA A 54 -10.45 -2.97 8.87
C ALA A 54 -11.09 -2.43 10.18
N ASN A 55 -10.71 -2.99 11.33
CA ASN A 55 -11.12 -2.53 12.66
C ASN A 55 -10.09 -2.99 13.69
N GLY A 56 -8.94 -2.31 13.70
CA GLY A 56 -7.78 -2.74 14.48
C GLY A 56 -6.74 -1.64 14.66
N CYS A 57 -5.62 -2.01 15.26
CA CYS A 57 -4.47 -1.15 15.49
C CYS A 57 -3.21 -2.03 15.62
N ILE A 58 -2.05 -1.38 15.67
CA ILE A 58 -0.79 -2.04 15.98
C ILE A 58 -0.01 -1.24 17.03
N GLY A 59 0.34 -1.88 18.14
CA GLY A 59 1.29 -1.36 19.11
C GLY A 59 2.72 -1.66 18.69
N GLY A 60 3.69 -0.82 19.06
CA GLY A 60 5.11 -1.11 18.86
C GLY A 60 5.52 -1.36 17.40
N ALA A 61 4.81 -0.77 16.43
CA ALA A 61 5.04 -1.03 15.02
C ALA A 61 6.48 -0.68 14.61
N GLU A 62 7.03 -1.51 13.72
CA GLU A 62 8.34 -1.26 13.12
C GLU A 62 8.22 -0.46 11.82
N THR A 63 9.35 0.09 11.40
CA THR A 63 9.45 0.98 10.25
C THR A 63 10.10 0.23 9.09
N LEU A 64 9.45 0.18 7.93
CA LEU A 64 10.09 -0.29 6.71
C LEU A 64 11.19 0.70 6.25
N SER A 65 12.40 0.20 6.02
CA SER A 65 13.49 0.97 5.40
C SER A 65 13.06 1.55 4.05
N LYS A 66 13.51 2.78 3.74
CA LYS A 66 13.16 3.46 2.48
C LYS A 66 13.54 2.63 1.24
N THR A 67 14.64 1.91 1.33
CA THR A 67 15.15 1.01 0.29
C THR A 67 15.62 -0.28 0.94
N GLY A 68 15.58 -1.37 0.19
CA GLY A 68 16.20 -2.64 0.55
C GLY A 68 16.46 -3.49 -0.69
N PRO A 69 16.92 -4.73 -0.50
CA PRO A 69 17.21 -5.64 -1.62
C PRO A 69 15.98 -5.83 -2.51
N GLY A 70 16.09 -5.39 -3.78
CA GLY A 70 15.03 -5.51 -4.78
C GLY A 70 13.75 -4.70 -4.53
N TYR A 71 13.74 -3.73 -3.60
CA TYR A 71 12.56 -2.88 -3.39
C TYR A 71 12.86 -1.42 -3.00
N VAL A 72 11.86 -0.57 -3.21
CA VAL A 72 11.84 0.84 -2.79
C VAL A 72 10.46 1.20 -2.22
N SER A 73 10.44 1.82 -1.03
CA SER A 73 9.23 2.33 -0.40
C SER A 73 8.93 3.75 -0.91
N VAL A 74 7.78 3.91 -1.55
CA VAL A 74 7.36 5.15 -2.21
C VAL A 74 6.29 5.89 -1.41
N ARG A 75 6.03 7.16 -1.74
CA ARG A 75 4.97 8.00 -1.12
C ARG A 75 5.07 8.10 0.40
N ARG A 76 6.29 8.06 0.94
CA ARG A 76 6.55 8.09 2.39
C ARG A 76 6.06 9.36 3.07
N TYR A 77 5.81 10.44 2.32
CA TYR A 77 5.14 11.65 2.81
C TYR A 77 3.75 11.38 3.43
N ARG A 78 3.13 10.22 3.11
CA ARG A 78 1.86 9.78 3.72
C ARG A 78 2.01 9.20 5.12
N ASN A 79 3.23 8.95 5.60
CA ASN A 79 3.53 8.32 6.88
C ASN A 79 2.87 6.93 7.09
N ARG A 80 2.90 6.08 6.04
CA ARG A 80 2.26 4.76 5.99
C ARG A 80 3.25 3.65 5.65
N TYR A 81 4.34 3.55 6.39
CA TYR A 81 5.41 2.58 6.13
C TYR A 81 5.71 1.75 7.39
N TYR A 82 4.69 1.53 8.22
CA TYR A 82 4.80 0.82 9.49
C TYR A 82 4.05 -0.50 9.46
N GLY A 83 4.55 -1.49 10.19
CA GLY A 83 3.91 -2.80 10.25
C GLY A 83 4.52 -3.73 11.29
N HIS A 84 3.99 -4.95 11.29
CA HIS A 84 4.54 -6.05 12.06
C HIS A 84 5.89 -6.50 11.47
N PRO A 85 6.87 -6.96 12.28
CA PRO A 85 8.12 -7.54 11.77
C PRO A 85 7.92 -8.59 10.67
N ASP A 86 6.90 -9.44 10.78
CA ASP A 86 6.57 -10.42 9.73
C ASP A 86 6.19 -9.79 8.39
N LEU A 87 5.51 -8.64 8.40
CA LEU A 87 5.18 -7.90 7.18
C LEU A 87 6.45 -7.33 6.55
N LEU A 88 7.35 -6.78 7.36
CA LEU A 88 8.60 -6.21 6.87
C LEU A 88 9.52 -7.31 6.31
N SER A 89 9.58 -8.47 6.98
CA SER A 89 10.32 -9.65 6.52
C SER A 89 9.73 -10.18 5.22
N PHE A 90 8.40 -10.30 5.08
CA PHE A 90 7.75 -10.66 3.82
C PHE A 90 8.16 -9.73 2.66
N ILE A 91 8.19 -8.41 2.90
CA ILE A 91 8.60 -7.43 1.88
C ILE A 91 10.06 -7.63 1.47
N GLN A 92 10.95 -7.91 2.42
CA GLN A 92 12.35 -8.21 2.15
C GLN A 92 12.50 -9.51 1.35
N ASP A 93 11.78 -10.58 1.72
CA ASP A 93 11.80 -11.86 1.02
C ASP A 93 11.33 -11.70 -0.44
N LEU A 94 10.26 -10.94 -0.65
CA LEU A 94 9.74 -10.63 -1.98
C LEU A 94 10.75 -9.80 -2.79
N GLY A 95 11.38 -8.79 -2.18
CA GLY A 95 12.41 -7.98 -2.82
C GLY A 95 13.62 -8.82 -3.25
N TRP A 96 14.12 -9.69 -2.37
CA TRP A 96 15.19 -10.64 -2.71
C TRP A 96 14.81 -11.57 -3.87
N ALA A 97 13.56 -12.07 -3.89
CA ALA A 97 13.08 -12.90 -4.98
C ALA A 97 13.00 -12.12 -6.31
N GLN A 98 12.55 -10.86 -6.27
CA GLN A 98 12.49 -10.00 -7.45
C GLN A 98 13.89 -9.67 -8.00
N GLN A 99 14.84 -9.35 -7.12
CA GLN A 99 16.20 -9.04 -7.51
C GLN A 99 16.85 -10.20 -8.27
N ARG A 100 16.60 -11.44 -7.83
CA ARG A 100 17.07 -12.66 -8.52
C ARG A 100 16.39 -12.93 -9.85
N SER A 101 15.14 -12.49 -10.05
CA SER A 101 14.35 -12.85 -11.23
C SER A 101 14.52 -11.88 -12.40
N SER A 102 14.59 -10.57 -12.14
CA SER A 102 14.59 -9.57 -13.21
C SER A 102 15.53 -8.38 -13.00
N GLY A 103 16.14 -8.26 -11.81
CA GLY A 103 16.94 -7.09 -11.41
C GLY A 103 16.15 -5.79 -11.22
N GLY A 104 14.84 -5.78 -11.49
CA GLY A 104 13.97 -4.63 -11.25
C GLY A 104 13.62 -4.46 -9.78
N LEU A 105 13.30 -3.24 -9.37
CA LEU A 105 12.87 -2.92 -8.01
C LEU A 105 11.33 -2.94 -7.91
N VAL A 106 10.83 -3.64 -6.91
CA VAL A 106 9.43 -3.58 -6.49
C VAL A 106 9.17 -2.25 -5.80
N MET A 107 8.12 -1.54 -6.18
CA MET A 107 7.68 -0.36 -5.43
C MET A 107 6.66 -0.74 -4.36
N ILE A 108 6.99 -0.44 -3.11
CA ILE A 108 6.16 -0.71 -1.94
C ILE A 108 5.36 0.55 -1.60
N GLY A 109 4.03 0.43 -1.62
CA GLY A 109 3.07 1.48 -1.33
C GLY A 109 2.72 1.59 0.15
N ASP A 110 1.43 1.78 0.43
CA ASP A 110 0.93 1.98 1.79
C ASP A 110 1.00 0.66 2.60
N LEU A 111 1.64 0.72 3.77
CA LEU A 111 1.46 -0.20 4.89
C LEU A 111 0.49 0.46 5.89
N SER A 112 0.69 0.28 7.19
CA SER A 112 -0.11 0.93 8.24
C SER A 112 0.45 2.31 8.62
N GLN A 113 -0.41 3.14 9.23
CA GLN A 113 0.01 4.33 9.99
C GLN A 113 0.87 3.89 11.20
N PRO A 114 1.58 4.80 11.90
CA PRO A 114 2.52 4.42 12.96
C PRO A 114 1.94 3.56 14.09
N ARG A 115 0.64 3.68 14.33
CA ARG A 115 -0.10 2.88 15.32
C ARG A 115 -1.27 2.12 14.70
N GLY A 116 -1.25 1.98 13.38
CA GLY A 116 -2.36 1.43 12.62
C GLY A 116 -3.61 2.30 12.69
N GLY A 117 -4.75 1.67 12.94
CA GLY A 117 -6.02 2.37 13.05
C GLY A 117 -6.57 2.87 11.73
N ARG A 118 -7.80 3.35 11.79
CA ARG A 118 -8.53 3.85 10.62
C ARG A 118 -7.80 5.04 9.99
N MET A 119 -7.65 5.02 8.68
CA MET A 119 -7.09 6.12 7.91
C MET A 119 -8.16 7.17 7.59
N SER A 120 -7.73 8.42 7.40
CA SER A 120 -8.59 9.51 6.90
C SER A 120 -8.94 9.38 5.41
N SER A 121 -8.19 8.56 4.67
CA SER A 121 -8.47 8.23 3.26
C SER A 121 -9.60 7.21 3.10
N SER A 122 -9.99 6.95 1.86
CA SER A 122 -10.95 5.88 1.50
C SER A 122 -10.46 4.46 1.79
N HIS A 123 -9.16 4.26 2.05
CA HIS A 123 -8.60 2.95 2.44
C HIS A 123 -9.27 2.43 3.71
N ARG A 124 -9.92 1.26 3.61
CA ARG A 124 -10.68 0.67 4.72
C ARG A 124 -9.85 -0.31 5.56
N SER A 125 -8.81 -0.91 4.98
CA SER A 125 -7.87 -1.87 5.58
C SER A 125 -6.59 -1.18 6.13
N HIS A 126 -5.48 -1.93 6.29
CA HIS A 126 -4.18 -1.44 6.78
C HIS A 126 -4.22 -0.88 8.20
N GLN A 127 -5.16 -1.34 9.01
CA GLN A 127 -5.30 -0.82 10.36
C GLN A 127 -4.44 -1.57 11.37
N ASN A 128 -4.01 -2.80 11.09
CA ASN A 128 -3.42 -3.66 12.11
C ASN A 128 -1.97 -4.08 11.81
N GLY A 129 -1.29 -3.46 10.83
CA GLY A 129 0.13 -3.72 10.58
C GLY A 129 0.44 -4.95 9.73
N LEU A 130 -0.56 -5.59 9.11
CA LEU A 130 -0.42 -6.85 8.34
C LEU A 130 -0.77 -6.73 6.85
N ASP A 131 -0.95 -5.51 6.36
CA ASP A 131 -1.34 -5.22 4.98
C ASP A 131 -0.28 -4.37 4.27
N VAL A 132 -0.02 -4.67 2.99
CA VAL A 132 0.87 -3.88 2.12
C VAL A 132 0.31 -3.78 0.70
N ASP A 133 0.30 -2.56 0.16
CA ASP A 133 0.08 -2.33 -1.26
C ASP A 133 1.40 -2.45 -2.04
N ILE A 134 1.37 -3.20 -3.14
CA ILE A 134 2.54 -3.42 -3.99
C ILE A 134 2.21 -3.03 -5.42
N TRP A 135 2.96 -2.09 -5.98
CA TRP A 135 2.76 -1.65 -7.36
C TRP A 135 3.27 -2.71 -8.34
N MET A 136 2.52 -2.91 -9.43
CA MET A 136 2.88 -3.86 -10.48
C MET A 136 3.86 -3.26 -11.51
N THR A 137 4.07 -1.94 -11.46
CA THR A 137 5.14 -1.28 -12.21
C THR A 137 6.47 -1.50 -11.48
N LEU A 138 7.45 -2.05 -12.20
CA LEU A 138 8.82 -2.21 -11.73
C LEU A 138 9.67 -1.04 -12.22
N VAL A 139 10.70 -0.68 -11.44
CA VAL A 139 11.60 0.43 -11.75
C VAL A 139 13.06 -0.02 -11.67
N SER A 140 13.95 0.69 -12.34
CA SER A 140 15.39 0.38 -12.38
C SER A 140 16.17 0.96 -11.21
N SER A 141 15.64 1.99 -10.54
CA SER A 141 16.33 2.69 -9.46
C SER A 141 15.37 3.36 -8.47
N PRO A 142 15.81 3.64 -7.23
CA PRO A 142 15.02 4.42 -6.27
C PRO A 142 14.70 5.83 -6.78
N ALA A 143 15.59 6.45 -7.57
CA ALA A 143 15.38 7.77 -8.13
C ALA A 143 14.26 7.79 -9.19
N GLU A 144 14.15 6.73 -10.00
CA GLU A 144 13.02 6.54 -10.90
C GLU A 144 11.71 6.36 -10.13
N ALA A 145 11.72 5.53 -9.07
CA ALA A 145 10.55 5.30 -8.22
C ALA A 145 9.97 6.61 -7.65
N SER A 146 10.83 7.45 -7.06
CA SER A 146 10.40 8.74 -6.52
C SER A 146 9.83 9.66 -7.59
N ARG A 147 10.48 9.76 -8.77
CA ARG A 147 9.96 10.57 -9.89
C ARG A 147 8.59 10.10 -10.38
N LEU A 148 8.37 8.79 -10.39
CA LEU A 148 7.12 8.19 -10.86
C LEU A 148 5.98 8.36 -9.84
N MET A 149 6.28 8.23 -8.54
CA MET A 149 5.26 7.98 -7.52
C MET A 149 5.00 9.13 -6.54
N ASP A 150 6.02 9.93 -6.20
CA ASP A 150 5.91 10.91 -5.12
C ASP A 150 5.13 12.15 -5.59
N HIS A 151 4.03 12.46 -4.92
CA HIS A 151 3.11 13.56 -5.25
C HIS A 151 2.52 13.49 -6.68
N ARG A 152 2.43 12.28 -7.24
CA ARG A 152 1.84 11.98 -8.56
C ARG A 152 0.63 11.06 -8.42
N SER A 153 -0.15 10.97 -9.50
CA SER A 153 -1.19 9.95 -9.65
C SER A 153 -0.58 8.55 -9.65
N ASP A 154 -1.44 7.54 -9.59
CA ASP A 154 -1.02 6.15 -9.73
C ASP A 154 -0.38 5.90 -11.11
N PRO A 155 0.56 4.93 -11.21
CA PRO A 155 1.18 4.54 -12.46
C PRO A 155 0.18 3.82 -13.38
N GLN A 156 0.66 3.39 -14.54
CA GLN A 156 -0.17 2.75 -15.57
C GLN A 156 -0.94 1.54 -15.03
N THR A 157 -2.20 1.42 -15.47
CA THR A 157 -3.07 0.30 -15.15
C THR A 157 -2.68 -0.96 -15.92
N MET A 158 -2.74 -2.11 -15.25
CA MET A 158 -2.60 -3.44 -15.83
C MET A 158 -3.90 -3.97 -16.44
N VAL A 159 -4.96 -3.16 -16.46
CA VAL A 159 -6.31 -3.50 -16.94
C VAL A 159 -6.66 -2.61 -18.12
N ALA A 160 -7.14 -3.23 -19.20
CA ALA A 160 -7.54 -2.55 -20.43
C ALA A 160 -8.81 -1.69 -20.25
N PRO A 161 -9.05 -0.72 -21.16
CA PRO A 161 -10.31 0.02 -21.19
C PRO A 161 -11.53 -0.92 -21.15
N GLY A 162 -12.53 -0.55 -20.34
CA GLY A 162 -13.74 -1.36 -20.13
C GLY A 162 -13.63 -2.39 -18.99
N GLY A 163 -12.44 -2.60 -18.41
CA GLY A 163 -12.25 -3.40 -17.18
C GLY A 163 -12.44 -4.90 -17.36
N ARG A 164 -12.56 -5.38 -18.61
CA ARG A 164 -12.86 -6.78 -18.89
C ARG A 164 -11.62 -7.62 -19.12
N SER A 165 -10.46 -7.06 -19.45
CA SER A 165 -9.22 -7.80 -19.73
C SER A 165 -8.00 -7.04 -19.23
N VAL A 166 -6.85 -7.69 -19.19
CA VAL A 166 -5.57 -7.05 -18.89
C VAL A 166 -5.12 -6.13 -20.04
N SER A 167 -4.30 -5.12 -19.74
CA SER A 167 -3.73 -4.18 -20.72
C SER A 167 -2.43 -4.72 -21.32
N GLY A 168 -1.86 -4.02 -22.32
CA GLY A 168 -0.53 -4.35 -22.86
C GLY A 168 0.64 -4.12 -21.89
N HIS A 169 0.41 -3.47 -20.74
CA HIS A 169 1.42 -3.31 -19.69
C HIS A 169 1.51 -4.53 -18.75
N TRP A 170 0.55 -5.44 -18.84
CA TRP A 170 0.54 -6.67 -18.06
C TRP A 170 1.31 -7.77 -18.79
N GLY A 171 2.23 -8.43 -18.09
CA GLY A 171 3.00 -9.52 -18.66
C GLY A 171 3.60 -10.47 -17.62
N THR A 172 4.58 -11.25 -18.06
CA THR A 172 5.22 -12.29 -17.25
C THR A 172 5.81 -11.74 -15.95
N ALA A 173 6.44 -10.56 -15.98
CA ALA A 173 7.02 -9.96 -14.78
C ALA A 173 5.97 -9.74 -13.67
N GLN A 174 4.79 -9.21 -14.02
CA GLN A 174 3.70 -8.99 -13.05
C GLN A 174 3.09 -10.31 -12.56
N ARG A 175 2.93 -11.30 -13.45
CA ARG A 175 2.46 -12.64 -13.06
C ARG A 175 3.42 -13.28 -12.04
N THR A 176 4.71 -13.28 -12.34
CA THR A 176 5.76 -13.83 -11.46
C THR A 176 5.79 -13.11 -10.13
N LEU A 177 5.67 -11.79 -10.10
CA LEU A 177 5.63 -11.00 -8.86
C LEU A 177 4.45 -11.41 -7.96
N ILE A 178 3.24 -11.50 -8.52
CA ILE A 178 2.04 -11.86 -7.76
C ILE A 178 2.08 -13.32 -7.31
N GLU A 179 2.52 -14.24 -8.17
CA GLU A 179 2.67 -15.64 -7.82
C GLU A 179 3.70 -15.84 -6.70
N THR A 180 4.84 -15.16 -6.78
CA THR A 180 5.89 -15.19 -5.75
C THR A 180 5.32 -14.72 -4.40
N ALA A 181 4.58 -13.63 -4.39
CA ALA A 181 3.90 -13.15 -3.19
C ALA A 181 2.88 -14.17 -2.66
N ALA A 182 2.06 -14.77 -3.53
CA ALA A 182 1.01 -15.71 -3.13
C ALA A 182 1.57 -17.01 -2.54
N ARG A 183 2.70 -17.48 -3.06
CA ARG A 183 3.38 -18.69 -2.58
C ARG A 183 4.01 -18.51 -1.20
N HIS A 184 4.21 -17.26 -0.74
CA HIS A 184 4.75 -17.02 0.58
C HIS A 184 3.83 -17.59 1.70
N PRO A 185 4.34 -18.35 2.67
CA PRO A 185 3.52 -19.08 3.65
C PRO A 185 2.71 -18.15 4.56
N ARG A 186 3.27 -17.00 4.95
CA ARG A 186 2.59 -15.99 5.79
C ARG A 186 1.44 -15.25 5.08
N VAL A 187 1.31 -15.35 3.75
CA VAL A 187 0.25 -14.63 3.01
C VAL A 187 -1.08 -15.37 3.15
N ASP A 188 -2.08 -14.65 3.65
CA ASP A 188 -3.46 -15.12 3.81
C ASP A 188 -4.25 -14.92 2.52
N ARG A 189 -4.22 -13.68 1.97
CA ARG A 189 -4.89 -13.33 0.72
C ARG A 189 -4.21 -12.17 -0.01
N ILE A 190 -4.38 -12.12 -1.32
CA ILE A 190 -3.93 -11.03 -2.18
C ILE A 190 -5.13 -10.51 -2.97
N PHE A 191 -5.43 -9.22 -2.91
CA PHE A 191 -6.50 -8.62 -3.70
C PHE A 191 -5.95 -8.02 -4.99
N VAL A 192 -6.60 -8.35 -6.10
CA VAL A 192 -6.28 -7.88 -7.46
C VAL A 192 -7.55 -7.53 -8.20
N ASN A 193 -7.44 -6.77 -9.28
CA ASN A 193 -8.56 -6.57 -10.20
C ASN A 193 -9.10 -7.91 -10.76
N PRO A 194 -10.42 -8.08 -10.99
CA PRO A 194 -10.96 -9.32 -11.56
C PRO A 194 -10.34 -9.71 -12.92
N ALA A 195 -10.01 -8.74 -13.77
CA ALA A 195 -9.35 -9.01 -15.06
C ALA A 195 -7.97 -9.67 -14.88
N ILE A 196 -7.22 -9.23 -13.87
CA ILE A 196 -5.92 -9.81 -13.51
C ILE A 196 -6.10 -11.24 -12.98
N LYS A 197 -7.03 -11.45 -12.04
CA LYS A 197 -7.35 -12.80 -11.54
C LYS A 197 -7.72 -13.74 -12.69
N ARG A 198 -8.50 -13.28 -13.66
CA ARG A 198 -8.88 -14.08 -14.83
C ARG A 198 -7.70 -14.44 -15.71
N ASP A 199 -6.80 -13.50 -16.00
CA ASP A 199 -5.58 -13.80 -16.75
C ASP A 199 -4.68 -14.81 -16.01
N LEU A 200 -4.47 -14.64 -14.70
CA LEU A 200 -3.72 -15.60 -13.88
C LEU A 200 -4.38 -16.99 -13.91
N CYS A 201 -5.70 -17.08 -13.83
CA CYS A 201 -6.43 -18.33 -13.96
C CYS A 201 -6.24 -19.01 -15.33
N GLN A 202 -6.18 -18.24 -16.41
CA GLN A 202 -6.04 -18.75 -17.78
C GLN A 202 -4.61 -19.16 -18.11
N THR A 203 -3.61 -18.52 -17.48
CA THR A 203 -2.20 -18.66 -17.86
C THR A 203 -1.37 -19.47 -16.87
N ALA A 204 -1.82 -19.64 -15.62
CA ALA A 204 -1.09 -20.43 -14.62
C ALA A 204 -1.02 -21.91 -15.01
N GLN A 205 0.20 -22.45 -15.01
CA GLN A 205 0.51 -23.84 -15.33
C GLN A 205 1.01 -24.57 -14.06
N GLY A 206 0.97 -25.89 -14.05
CA GLY A 206 1.47 -26.70 -12.93
C GLY A 206 0.66 -26.55 -11.65
N ASP A 207 1.36 -26.39 -10.51
CA ASP A 207 0.72 -26.19 -9.20
C ASP A 207 0.02 -24.82 -9.12
N ARG A 208 -1.30 -24.89 -9.01
CA ARG A 208 -2.23 -23.76 -8.98
C ARG A 208 -2.79 -23.44 -7.59
N LEU A 209 -2.32 -24.11 -6.53
CA LEU A 209 -2.85 -23.90 -5.17
C LEU A 209 -2.73 -22.45 -4.69
N TRP A 210 -1.71 -21.73 -5.14
CA TRP A 210 -1.50 -20.31 -4.84
C TRP A 210 -2.61 -19.40 -5.37
N LEU A 211 -3.30 -19.79 -6.45
CA LEU A 211 -4.42 -19.01 -7.00
C LEU A 211 -5.54 -18.86 -5.98
N ARG A 212 -5.74 -19.84 -5.08
CA ARG A 212 -6.73 -19.77 -4.00
C ARG A 212 -6.62 -18.45 -3.23
N LYS A 213 -5.40 -18.00 -2.94
CA LYS A 213 -5.15 -16.76 -2.18
C LYS A 213 -5.43 -15.49 -2.98
N ILE A 214 -5.51 -15.56 -4.31
CA ILE A 214 -5.78 -14.39 -5.16
C ILE A 214 -7.28 -14.12 -5.22
N ARG A 215 -7.68 -12.96 -4.70
CA ARG A 215 -9.07 -12.55 -4.49
C ARG A 215 -9.43 -11.38 -5.41
N PRO A 216 -10.42 -11.52 -6.29
CA PRO A 216 -10.88 -10.40 -7.12
C PRO A 216 -11.50 -9.29 -6.23
N TRP A 217 -11.17 -8.03 -6.53
CA TRP A 217 -11.73 -6.85 -5.88
C TRP A 217 -11.77 -5.63 -6.82
N GLN A 218 -12.75 -4.74 -6.66
CA GLN A 218 -12.84 -3.52 -7.47
C GLN A 218 -11.58 -2.64 -7.28
N GLY A 219 -11.17 -1.92 -8.33
CA GLY A 219 -9.89 -1.20 -8.33
C GLY A 219 -8.72 -2.15 -8.55
N HIS A 220 -7.66 -2.04 -7.74
CA HIS A 220 -6.49 -2.95 -7.72
C HIS A 220 -5.91 -3.26 -9.12
N ALA A 221 -5.94 -2.26 -10.00
CA ALA A 221 -5.57 -2.40 -11.39
C ALA A 221 -4.10 -2.02 -11.65
N ALA A 222 -3.50 -1.19 -10.80
CA ALA A 222 -2.08 -0.79 -10.89
C ALA A 222 -1.22 -1.30 -9.71
N HIS A 223 -1.86 -1.66 -8.60
CA HIS A 223 -1.24 -2.32 -7.45
C HIS A 223 -2.07 -3.54 -7.04
N PHE A 224 -1.46 -4.47 -6.31
CA PHE A 224 -2.14 -5.54 -5.60
C PHE A 224 -1.96 -5.35 -4.10
N HIS A 225 -2.97 -5.72 -3.33
CA HIS A 225 -2.96 -5.63 -1.87
C HIS A 225 -2.61 -7.00 -1.31
N VAL A 226 -1.56 -7.11 -0.50
CA VAL A 226 -1.23 -8.34 0.23
C VAL A 226 -1.66 -8.22 1.68
N ARG A 227 -2.26 -9.30 2.20
CA ARG A 227 -2.58 -9.46 3.62
C ARG A 227 -1.90 -10.69 4.19
N LEU A 228 -1.25 -10.54 5.33
CA LEU A 228 -0.69 -11.66 6.08
C LEU A 228 -1.70 -12.27 7.06
N THR A 229 -1.42 -13.50 7.47
CA THR A 229 -2.10 -14.17 8.58
C THR A 229 -1.78 -13.48 9.92
N CYS A 230 -2.64 -13.65 10.93
CA CYS A 230 -2.32 -13.22 12.28
C CYS A 230 -1.05 -13.91 12.78
N PRO A 231 -0.07 -13.16 13.33
CA PRO A 231 1.15 -13.75 13.84
C PRO A 231 0.88 -14.40 15.22
N PRO A 232 1.57 -15.52 15.55
CA PRO A 232 1.33 -16.25 16.81
C PRO A 232 1.58 -15.46 18.09
N ASP A 233 2.42 -14.44 18.02
CA ASP A 233 2.78 -13.55 19.14
C ASP A 233 1.75 -12.45 19.42
N SER A 234 0.69 -12.35 18.61
CA SER A 234 -0.36 -11.34 18.73
C SER A 234 -1.73 -12.00 18.98
N PRO A 235 -2.02 -12.45 20.21
CA PRO A 235 -3.26 -13.19 20.52
C PRO A 235 -4.54 -12.35 20.39
N GLN A 236 -4.43 -11.01 20.38
CA GLN A 236 -5.55 -10.10 20.14
C GLN A 236 -5.81 -9.85 18.64
N CYS A 237 -5.02 -10.43 17.73
CA CYS A 237 -5.25 -10.36 16.30
C CYS A 237 -6.48 -11.18 15.93
N SER A 238 -7.39 -10.58 15.16
CA SER A 238 -8.60 -11.25 14.69
C SER A 238 -8.42 -11.75 13.26
N PRO A 239 -8.32 -13.08 13.03
CA PRO A 239 -8.22 -13.61 11.68
C PRO A 239 -9.53 -13.43 10.92
N GLN A 240 -9.44 -13.28 9.61
CA GLN A 240 -10.63 -13.34 8.76
C GLN A 240 -11.07 -14.78 8.51
N SER A 241 -12.30 -14.96 8.05
CA SER A 241 -12.79 -16.27 7.62
C SER A 241 -11.85 -16.90 6.58
N PRO A 242 -11.66 -18.24 6.64
CA PRO A 242 -10.84 -18.95 5.68
C PRO A 242 -11.25 -18.65 4.24
N VAL A 243 -10.26 -18.53 3.35
CA VAL A 243 -10.52 -18.41 1.92
C VAL A 243 -11.24 -19.69 1.44
N PRO A 244 -12.29 -19.59 0.61
CA PRO A 244 -12.98 -20.77 0.07
C PRO A 244 -12.03 -21.79 -0.56
N ALA A 245 -12.44 -23.06 -0.59
CA ALA A 245 -11.67 -24.11 -1.25
C ALA A 245 -11.63 -23.90 -2.78
N GLY A 246 -10.64 -24.50 -3.43
CA GLY A 246 -10.42 -24.36 -4.87
C GLY A 246 -9.58 -23.14 -5.26
N ASP A 247 -9.32 -22.99 -6.55
CA ASP A 247 -8.49 -21.90 -7.09
C ASP A 247 -9.25 -20.58 -7.29
N GLY A 248 -10.58 -20.59 -7.11
CA GLY A 248 -11.45 -19.42 -7.26
C GLY A 248 -11.58 -18.94 -8.72
N CYS A 249 -11.34 -19.80 -9.71
CA CYS A 249 -11.39 -19.43 -11.13
C CYS A 249 -12.75 -19.71 -11.81
N GLY A 250 -13.72 -20.29 -11.09
CA GLY A 250 -15.04 -20.66 -11.59
C GLY A 250 -16.11 -19.56 -11.46
N SER A 251 -17.31 -19.95 -11.03
CA SER A 251 -18.49 -19.08 -10.93
C SER A 251 -18.27 -17.82 -10.08
N GLU A 252 -17.50 -17.93 -9.00
CA GLU A 252 -17.11 -16.80 -8.16
C GLU A 252 -16.44 -15.69 -8.97
N LEU A 253 -15.49 -16.04 -9.85
CA LEU A 253 -14.81 -15.08 -10.70
C LEU A 253 -15.72 -14.58 -11.83
N ALA A 254 -16.55 -15.47 -12.39
CA ALA A 254 -17.48 -15.11 -13.46
C ALA A 254 -18.47 -14.02 -13.04
N TRP A 255 -18.93 -14.04 -11.79
CA TRP A 255 -19.84 -13.02 -11.24
C TRP A 255 -19.28 -11.59 -11.37
N TRP A 256 -17.97 -11.39 -11.23
CA TRP A 256 -17.34 -10.07 -11.36
C TRP A 256 -17.46 -9.44 -12.76
N PHE A 257 -17.81 -10.23 -13.78
CA PHE A 257 -18.00 -9.76 -15.15
C PHE A 257 -19.47 -9.67 -15.57
N SER A 258 -20.40 -9.96 -14.65
CA SER A 258 -21.84 -9.80 -14.83
C SER A 258 -22.25 -8.32 -14.82
N ASP A 259 -23.42 -8.02 -15.37
CA ASP A 259 -23.98 -6.67 -15.35
C ASP A 259 -24.33 -6.20 -13.93
N GLU A 260 -24.71 -7.14 -13.05
CA GLU A 260 -24.97 -6.86 -11.64
C GLU A 260 -23.71 -6.32 -10.93
N ALA A 261 -22.56 -6.97 -11.11
CA ALA A 261 -21.32 -6.53 -10.50
C ALA A 261 -20.81 -5.18 -11.05
N ARG A 262 -21.11 -4.86 -12.31
CA ARG A 262 -20.69 -3.62 -12.98
C ARG A 262 -21.64 -2.44 -12.71
N SER A 263 -22.90 -2.73 -12.44
CA SER A 263 -23.94 -1.75 -12.16
C SER A 263 -24.58 -2.06 -10.80
N PRO A 264 -23.85 -1.91 -9.68
CA PRO A 264 -24.46 -2.10 -8.38
C PRO A 264 -25.65 -1.14 -8.28
N LYS A 265 -26.86 -1.71 -8.15
CA LYS A 265 -28.08 -0.90 -8.00
C LYS A 265 -27.82 0.10 -6.89
N LYS A 266 -28.02 1.40 -7.15
CA LYS A 266 -28.09 2.41 -6.08
C LYS A 266 -29.23 1.96 -5.17
N GLY A 267 -28.90 1.31 -4.06
CA GLY A 267 -29.89 0.90 -3.08
C GLY A 267 -30.70 2.13 -2.68
N SER A 268 -32.02 2.03 -2.79
CA SER A 268 -32.98 3.04 -2.29
C SER A 268 -33.02 3.08 -0.76
N SER A 269 -32.30 2.20 -0.07
CA SER A 269 -32.01 2.36 1.35
C SER A 269 -31.04 3.53 1.51
N LYS A 270 -31.51 4.66 2.05
CA LYS A 270 -30.64 5.57 2.83
C LYS A 270 -29.67 4.69 3.61
N PRO A 271 -28.36 4.99 3.66
CA PRO A 271 -27.45 4.23 4.51
C PRO A 271 -28.09 4.23 5.89
N THR A 272 -28.62 3.08 6.33
CA THR A 272 -28.84 2.90 7.75
C THR A 272 -27.46 3.16 8.31
N HIS A 273 -27.35 4.09 9.25
CA HIS A 273 -26.15 4.24 10.03
C HIS A 273 -26.00 2.94 10.84
N ALA A 274 -25.64 1.84 10.19
CA ALA A 274 -25.14 0.65 10.84
C ALA A 274 -24.03 1.20 11.73
N SER A 275 -24.25 1.15 13.04
CA SER A 275 -23.34 1.79 13.98
C SER A 275 -21.97 1.21 13.69
N ARG A 276 -21.01 2.08 13.38
CA ARG A 276 -19.67 1.66 13.04
C ARG A 276 -19.18 0.69 14.11
N PRO A 277 -18.56 -0.45 13.75
CA PRO A 277 -18.01 -1.37 14.75
C PRO A 277 -17.17 -0.59 15.75
N ALA A 278 -17.37 -0.87 17.03
CA ALA A 278 -16.53 -0.28 18.07
C ALA A 278 -15.08 -0.72 17.83
N THR A 279 -14.15 0.23 17.93
CA THR A 279 -12.72 -0.07 17.89
C THR A 279 -12.39 -1.00 19.07
N PRO A 280 -11.54 -2.03 18.91
CA PRO A 280 -11.12 -2.89 20.02
C PRO A 280 -10.60 -2.07 21.22
N ALA A 281 -10.95 -2.47 22.45
CA ALA A 281 -10.65 -1.68 23.65
C ALA A 281 -9.15 -1.41 23.82
N ALA A 282 -8.31 -2.41 23.53
CA ALA A 282 -6.85 -2.30 23.60
C ALA A 282 -6.27 -1.24 22.63
N CYS A 283 -6.97 -0.92 21.54
CA CYS A 283 -6.54 0.13 20.62
C CYS A 283 -6.62 1.54 21.22
N SER A 284 -7.51 1.77 22.19
CA SER A 284 -7.52 3.05 22.90
C SER A 284 -6.22 3.27 23.68
N ALA A 285 -5.68 2.22 24.31
CA ALA A 285 -4.39 2.29 25.00
C ALA A 285 -3.23 2.54 24.02
N VAL A 286 -3.22 1.85 22.87
CA VAL A 286 -2.21 2.07 21.82
C VAL A 286 -2.26 3.52 21.30
N LEU A 287 -3.46 4.06 21.06
CA LEU A 287 -3.62 5.43 20.57
C LEU A 287 -3.07 6.46 21.57
N GLN A 288 -3.21 6.22 22.87
CA GLN A 288 -2.78 7.12 23.94
C GLN A 288 -1.36 6.85 24.45
N ALA A 289 -0.73 5.75 24.04
CA ALA A 289 0.59 5.35 24.52
C ALA A 289 1.68 6.40 24.24
N GLN A 290 2.74 6.38 25.06
CA GLN A 290 3.94 7.18 24.82
C GLN A 290 4.55 6.83 23.46
N ALA A 291 5.06 7.84 22.76
CA ALA A 291 5.77 7.64 21.50
C ALA A 291 7.08 6.87 21.71
N ARG A 292 7.43 5.98 20.77
CA ARG A 292 8.77 5.42 20.67
C ARG A 292 9.74 6.56 20.34
N LYS A 293 10.77 6.77 21.16
CA LYS A 293 11.84 7.70 20.82
C LYS A 293 12.57 7.18 19.58
N PRO A 294 12.97 8.06 18.64
CA PRO A 294 13.87 7.65 17.57
C PRO A 294 15.14 7.05 18.20
N SER A 295 15.56 5.90 17.69
CA SER A 295 16.79 5.24 18.12
C SER A 295 17.97 6.20 17.89
N SER A 296 18.72 6.54 18.94
CA SER A 296 19.81 7.53 18.90
C SER A 296 21.08 7.02 18.19
N TYR A 297 21.08 5.79 17.68
CA TYR A 297 22.26 5.18 17.04
C TYR A 297 22.77 5.90 15.79
N ALA A 298 21.99 6.81 15.19
CA ALA A 298 22.48 7.67 14.09
C ALA A 298 23.42 8.79 14.58
N GLY A 299 23.37 9.18 15.86
CA GLY A 299 24.28 10.19 16.43
C GLY A 299 25.65 9.64 16.82
N ASP A 300 25.71 8.36 17.23
CA ASP A 300 26.96 7.77 17.74
C ASP A 300 27.96 7.38 16.64
N LEU A 301 27.48 7.14 15.42
CA LEU A 301 28.35 6.89 14.25
C LEU A 301 29.01 8.17 13.71
N LEU A 302 28.37 9.34 13.87
CA LEU A 302 28.98 10.62 13.53
C LEU A 302 30.07 11.01 14.55
N ASN A 303 29.81 10.79 15.84
CA ASN A 303 30.79 11.07 16.89
C ASN A 303 32.02 10.13 16.86
N HIS A 304 31.90 8.91 16.34
CA HIS A 304 33.06 8.01 16.14
C HIS A 304 33.90 8.39 14.92
N ALA A 305 33.32 9.02 13.88
CA ALA A 305 34.08 9.50 12.73
C ALA A 305 34.93 10.75 13.09
N ASP A 306 34.39 11.64 13.94
CA ASP A 306 35.13 12.82 14.41
C ASP A 306 36.26 12.46 15.39
N GLY A 307 36.12 11.37 16.15
CA GLY A 307 37.18 10.85 17.03
C GLY A 307 38.38 10.25 16.28
N LEU A 308 38.17 9.71 15.08
CA LEU A 308 39.23 9.10 14.26
C LEU A 308 40.03 10.13 13.44
N LEU A 309 39.44 11.29 13.13
CA LEU A 309 40.14 12.37 12.41
C LEU A 309 40.98 13.27 13.34
N SER A 310 40.72 13.27 14.64
CA SER A 310 41.50 14.05 15.63
C SER A 310 42.75 13.31 16.16
N GLY A 311 42.88 12.00 15.92
CA GLY A 311 43.98 11.17 16.42
C GLY A 311 45.16 10.94 15.46
N ALA A 312 45.11 11.45 14.23
CA ALA A 312 46.10 11.14 13.18
C ALA A 312 47.21 12.19 12.99
N SER A 313 47.57 12.93 14.03
CA SER A 313 48.77 13.78 14.03
C SER A 313 49.75 13.30 15.10
N GLY A 314 50.67 12.44 14.67
CA GLY A 314 51.88 12.15 15.42
C GLY A 314 52.10 10.69 15.73
N PHE A 315 52.58 9.91 14.75
CA PHE A 315 53.64 8.93 14.95
C PHE A 315 54.14 8.40 13.60
N ILE A 316 55.07 9.12 12.97
CA ILE A 316 55.88 8.54 11.89
C ILE A 316 57.02 7.78 12.58
N ARG A 317 56.90 6.45 12.70
CA ARG A 317 58.05 5.58 12.94
C ARG A 317 58.45 4.90 11.64
N ARG A 318 59.67 5.23 11.19
CA ARG A 318 60.43 4.51 10.17
C ARG A 318 60.50 3.02 10.54
N PHE A 319 60.15 2.15 9.60
CA PHE A 319 60.57 0.75 9.59
C PHE A 319 61.59 0.54 8.45
N PRO A 320 62.70 -0.18 8.67
CA PRO A 320 63.62 -0.54 7.60
C PRO A 320 63.23 -1.87 6.95
N GLY A 321 63.43 -1.94 5.63
CA GLY A 321 64.06 -3.06 4.91
C GLY A 321 63.43 -4.46 4.92
N ASN A 322 63.01 -4.87 3.72
CA ASN A 322 63.14 -6.20 3.09
C ASN A 322 62.90 -7.48 3.93
N LEU A 323 62.01 -8.34 3.41
CA LEU A 323 62.37 -9.69 2.94
C LEU A 323 61.16 -10.31 2.22
N ILE A 324 61.36 -10.64 0.94
CA ILE A 324 60.53 -11.54 0.13
C ILE A 324 60.88 -12.98 0.55
N PRO A 325 59.90 -13.89 0.58
CA PRO A 325 60.14 -15.13 -0.15
C PRO A 325 58.96 -15.53 -1.03
N ASP A 326 59.36 -16.04 -2.19
CA ASP A 326 58.56 -16.74 -3.19
C ASP A 326 57.89 -18.02 -2.64
N GLY A 327 56.79 -18.38 -3.31
CA GLY A 327 56.41 -19.79 -3.49
C GLY A 327 55.22 -20.25 -2.64
N PHE A 328 54.06 -20.39 -3.28
CA PHE A 328 53.51 -21.71 -3.58
C PHE A 328 52.31 -21.56 -4.52
N ALA A 329 52.44 -22.16 -5.71
CA ALA A 329 51.33 -22.43 -6.61
C ALA A 329 50.71 -23.80 -6.26
N SER A 330 49.50 -24.03 -6.80
CA SER A 330 48.71 -25.28 -6.86
C SER A 330 47.79 -25.52 -5.66
N ARG A 331 46.57 -26.06 -5.78
CA ARG A 331 45.72 -26.50 -6.90
C ARG A 331 44.36 -26.98 -6.29
N PHE A 332 43.34 -27.10 -7.16
CA PHE A 332 42.12 -27.94 -7.09
C PHE A 332 40.85 -27.46 -6.34
N ASP A 333 39.85 -27.09 -7.16
CA ASP A 333 38.51 -27.71 -7.33
C ASP A 333 37.82 -28.37 -6.12
N PHE A 334 36.67 -27.81 -5.73
CA PHE A 334 35.31 -28.37 -5.94
C PHE A 334 34.29 -27.22 -6.00
#